data_AF-A0A3B0U0X4-F1
#
_entry.id   AF-A0A3B0U0X4-F1
#
_cell.length_a   1.000
_cell.length_b   1.000
_cell.length_c   1.000
_cell.angle_alpha   90.00
_cell.angle_beta   90.00
_cell.angle_gamma   90.00
#
_symmetry.space_group_name_H-M   'P 1'
#
loop_
_entity.id
_entity.type
_entity.pdbx_description
1 polymer ?
#
loop_
_entity_poly.entity_id
_entity_poly.type
_entity_poly.pdbx_seq_one_letter_code
_entity_poly.pdbx_strand_id
1 'polypeptide(L)'
;MNTEKQHKNLSQVDAESRAFFSKGEISWEKSKADIWGGLEKKLHEKPSAKVVPLIRRSSVWYVAASIALLISVGGFLAFYSVTKNCPDGQHYTTTLPDGSFVELNAGSFLKYYPNRWLFSREVFFEGEGFFKIVKGKKFEVVSKSAKTVVLGTSFNIYSRDGRYSVTCLTGKVKVVSANNSTVQLSPRGHADVNANGEITVVENYQPDRAISWRNSQFIFTGAPLSEVVSEIGRQYGVSIRLKKNFNLNYTGNFNKETNVEKVLDLVCKPLAISFVKKSDKEYIIIQNN
;
A
#
# COMPACT_ATOMS: atom_id res chain seq x y z
N MET A 1 55.42 -78.86 -48.44
CA MET A 1 56.75 -79.14 -47.86
C MET A 1 56.83 -78.44 -46.52
N ASN A 2 57.11 -79.22 -45.49
CA ASN A 2 57.03 -78.91 -44.07
C ASN A 2 58.39 -78.34 -43.62
N THR A 3 58.43 -77.24 -42.86
CA THR A 3 59.65 -76.75 -42.20
C THR A 3 59.42 -76.75 -40.69
N GLU A 4 59.99 -77.76 -40.02
CA GLU A 4 59.98 -77.93 -38.56
C GLU A 4 60.67 -76.75 -37.86
N LYS A 5 60.00 -76.19 -36.85
CA LYS A 5 60.60 -75.26 -35.89
C LYS A 5 61.46 -76.04 -34.90
N GLN A 6 62.76 -75.76 -34.88
CA GLN A 6 63.66 -76.23 -33.81
C GLN A 6 63.24 -75.61 -32.46
N HIS A 7 62.81 -76.44 -31.53
CA HIS A 7 62.60 -76.05 -30.14
C HIS A 7 63.97 -75.90 -29.44
N LYS A 8 64.31 -74.68 -28.98
CA LYS A 8 65.46 -74.46 -28.10
C LYS A 8 65.21 -75.12 -26.75
N ASN A 9 66.16 -75.95 -26.31
CA ASN A 9 66.13 -76.67 -25.05
C ASN A 9 66.33 -75.69 -23.87
N LEU A 10 65.26 -75.39 -23.15
CA LEU A 10 65.21 -74.45 -22.01
C LEU A 10 66.05 -74.90 -20.80
N SER A 11 66.47 -76.17 -20.74
CA SER A 11 67.30 -76.69 -19.65
C SER A 11 68.73 -76.10 -19.63
N GLN A 12 69.26 -75.68 -20.77
CA GLN A 12 70.59 -75.05 -20.83
C GLN A 12 70.59 -73.58 -20.38
N VAL A 13 69.51 -72.84 -20.68
CA VAL A 13 69.32 -71.45 -20.23
C VAL A 13 69.24 -71.37 -18.70
N ASP A 14 68.65 -72.38 -18.08
CA ASP A 14 68.50 -72.48 -16.62
C ASP A 14 69.84 -72.74 -15.91
N ALA A 15 70.77 -73.47 -16.52
CA ALA A 15 72.09 -73.72 -15.95
C ALA A 15 73.01 -72.47 -16.02
N GLU A 16 73.04 -71.78 -17.17
CA GLU A 16 73.83 -70.55 -17.34
C GLU A 16 73.28 -69.38 -16.52
N SER A 17 71.95 -69.23 -16.46
CA SER A 17 71.33 -68.19 -15.63
C SER A 17 71.59 -68.44 -14.14
N ARG A 18 71.48 -69.67 -13.65
CA ARG A 18 71.86 -70.00 -12.25
C ARG A 18 73.33 -69.72 -11.96
N ALA A 19 74.24 -69.96 -12.91
CA ALA A 19 75.66 -69.63 -12.76
C ALA A 19 75.95 -68.12 -12.84
N PHE A 20 75.15 -67.36 -13.60
CA PHE A 20 75.25 -65.91 -13.70
C PHE A 20 74.72 -65.21 -12.43
N PHE A 21 73.57 -65.67 -11.91
CA PHE A 21 72.96 -65.13 -10.70
C PHE A 21 73.60 -65.62 -9.40
N SER A 22 74.45 -66.66 -9.42
CA SER A 22 75.17 -67.14 -8.21
C SER A 22 76.36 -66.27 -7.80
N LYS A 23 76.83 -65.37 -8.67
CA LYS A 23 77.99 -64.50 -8.40
C LYS A 23 77.63 -63.06 -7.99
N GLY A 24 76.35 -62.72 -7.95
CA GLY A 24 75.87 -61.41 -7.53
C GLY A 24 75.07 -61.51 -6.24
N GLU A 25 75.66 -61.16 -5.11
CA GLU A 25 74.87 -60.87 -3.91
C GLU A 25 74.19 -59.51 -4.10
N ILE A 26 72.88 -59.55 -4.39
CA ILE A 26 72.06 -58.34 -4.38
C ILE A 26 71.85 -57.98 -2.90
N SER A 27 72.70 -57.09 -2.39
CA SER A 27 72.56 -56.50 -1.07
C SER A 27 71.38 -55.53 -1.09
N TRP A 28 70.26 -55.95 -0.52
CA TRP A 28 69.14 -55.06 -0.24
C TRP A 28 69.47 -54.29 1.04
N GLU A 29 69.62 -52.96 0.97
CA GLU A 29 69.86 -52.12 2.17
C GLU A 29 68.76 -52.25 3.23
N LYS A 30 67.55 -52.68 2.83
CA LYS A 30 66.42 -52.86 3.72
C LYS A 30 65.91 -54.28 3.63
N SER A 31 65.61 -54.86 4.79
CA SER A 31 65.08 -56.22 4.82
C SER A 31 63.73 -56.27 4.12
N LYS A 32 63.35 -57.45 3.63
CA LYS A 32 62.01 -57.71 3.09
C LYS A 32 60.93 -57.26 4.08
N ALA A 33 61.14 -57.47 5.38
CA ALA A 33 60.21 -57.06 6.43
C ALA A 33 60.09 -55.52 6.56
N ASP A 34 61.18 -54.77 6.38
CA ASP A 34 61.14 -53.30 6.40
C ASP A 34 60.40 -52.73 5.19
N ILE A 35 60.57 -53.36 4.03
CA ILE A 35 59.87 -52.99 2.80
C ILE A 35 58.37 -53.29 2.95
N TRP A 36 58.01 -54.48 3.44
CA TRP A 36 56.61 -54.84 3.68
C TRP A 36 55.98 -53.99 4.77
N GLY A 37 56.68 -53.73 5.88
CA GLY A 37 56.19 -52.87 6.95
C GLY A 37 55.99 -51.41 6.49
N GLY A 38 56.87 -50.90 5.63
CA GLY A 38 56.70 -49.58 5.02
C GLY A 38 55.52 -49.51 4.04
N LEU A 39 55.27 -50.59 3.29
CA LEU A 39 54.15 -50.70 2.37
C LEU A 39 52.82 -50.85 3.11
N GLU A 40 52.79 -51.68 4.14
CA GLU A 40 51.65 -51.93 5.02
C GLU A 40 51.23 -50.64 5.74
N LYS A 41 52.21 -49.85 6.21
CA LYS A 41 51.95 -48.54 6.79
C LYS A 41 51.31 -47.56 5.79
N LYS A 42 51.74 -47.58 4.53
CA LYS A 42 51.12 -46.78 3.45
C LYS A 42 49.76 -47.30 2.99
N LEU A 43 49.53 -48.61 3.08
CA LEU A 43 48.25 -49.24 2.75
C LEU A 43 47.19 -49.01 3.85
N HIS A 44 47.60 -48.92 5.11
CA HIS A 44 46.73 -48.62 6.24
C HIS A 44 46.54 -47.12 6.51
N GLU A 45 47.37 -46.25 5.95
CA GLU A 45 47.05 -44.82 5.82
C GLU A 45 45.88 -44.66 4.84
N LYS A 46 44.65 -44.68 5.40
CA LYS A 46 43.45 -44.31 4.64
C LYS A 46 43.70 -42.95 3.99
N PRO A 47 43.52 -42.79 2.66
CA PRO A 47 43.63 -41.48 2.05
C PRO A 47 42.64 -40.55 2.74
N SER A 48 43.16 -39.54 3.44
CA SER A 48 42.33 -38.50 4.04
C SER A 48 41.77 -37.66 2.91
N ALA A 49 40.59 -38.03 2.43
CA ALA A 49 39.88 -37.26 1.43
C ALA A 49 39.63 -35.87 2.04
N LYS A 50 40.23 -34.83 1.46
CA LYS A 50 40.00 -33.46 1.89
C LYS A 50 38.51 -33.17 1.75
N VAL A 51 37.82 -33.05 2.88
CA VAL A 51 36.37 -32.77 2.91
C VAL A 51 36.18 -31.34 2.40
N VAL A 52 35.89 -31.21 1.12
CA VAL A 52 35.50 -29.93 0.52
C VAL A 52 34.00 -29.81 0.70
N PRO A 53 33.49 -28.73 1.33
CA PRO A 53 32.05 -28.56 1.48
C PRO A 53 31.40 -28.50 0.09
N LEU A 54 30.35 -29.28 -0.10
CA LEU A 54 29.54 -29.33 -1.33
C LEU A 54 28.98 -27.95 -1.71
N ILE A 55 28.77 -27.08 -0.72
CA ILE A 55 28.30 -25.70 -0.92
C ILE A 55 29.44 -24.76 -0.54
N ARG A 56 29.95 -24.02 -1.52
CA ARG A 56 30.94 -22.96 -1.29
C ARG A 56 30.30 -21.87 -0.42
N ARG A 57 30.98 -21.40 0.61
CA ARG A 57 30.45 -20.38 1.55
C ARG A 57 29.92 -19.11 0.86
N SER A 58 30.47 -18.76 -0.32
CA SER A 58 29.96 -17.69 -1.19
C SER A 58 28.56 -17.95 -1.76
N SER A 59 28.21 -19.22 -2.06
CA SER A 59 26.88 -19.61 -2.54
C SER A 59 25.79 -19.31 -1.52
N VAL A 60 26.09 -19.43 -0.22
CA VAL A 60 25.17 -19.04 0.86
C VAL A 60 24.89 -17.53 0.81
N TRP A 61 25.91 -16.70 0.53
CA TRP A 61 25.73 -15.26 0.39
C TRP A 61 24.89 -14.88 -0.85
N TYR A 62 25.04 -15.57 -1.98
CA TYR A 62 24.19 -15.34 -3.15
C TYR A 62 22.74 -15.74 -2.91
N VAL A 63 22.50 -16.86 -2.21
CA VAL A 63 21.15 -17.28 -1.81
C VAL A 63 20.55 -16.26 -0.84
N ALA A 64 21.29 -15.85 0.18
CA ALA A 64 20.83 -14.84 1.14
C ALA A 64 20.53 -13.50 0.46
N ALA A 65 21.39 -13.03 -0.46
CA ALA A 65 21.17 -11.81 -1.23
C ALA A 65 19.93 -11.89 -2.13
N SER A 66 19.68 -13.06 -2.73
CA SER A 66 18.49 -13.28 -3.57
C SER A 66 17.21 -13.27 -2.76
N ILE A 67 17.21 -13.92 -1.58
CA ILE A 67 16.08 -13.89 -0.65
C ILE A 67 15.83 -12.45 -0.15
N ALA A 68 16.89 -11.74 0.24
CA ALA A 68 16.78 -10.35 0.66
C ALA A 68 16.20 -9.48 -0.45
N LEU A 69 16.66 -9.63 -1.70
CA LEU A 69 16.12 -8.91 -2.85
C LEU A 69 14.64 -9.22 -3.07
N LEU A 70 14.23 -10.50 -3.02
CA LEU A 70 12.82 -10.88 -3.16
C LEU A 70 11.95 -10.31 -2.04
N ILE A 71 12.44 -10.30 -0.80
CA ILE A 71 11.73 -9.68 0.33
C ILE A 71 11.63 -8.16 0.12
N SER A 72 12.70 -7.49 -0.30
CA SER A 72 12.71 -6.05 -0.56
C SER A 72 11.77 -5.67 -1.70
N VAL A 73 11.80 -6.40 -2.82
CA VAL A 73 10.92 -6.16 -3.96
C VAL A 73 9.47 -6.48 -3.60
N GLY A 74 9.22 -7.62 -2.93
CA GLY A 74 7.89 -7.98 -2.45
C GLY A 74 7.32 -6.96 -1.47
N GLY A 75 8.15 -6.48 -0.54
CA GLY A 75 7.79 -5.39 0.39
C GLY A 75 7.48 -4.10 -0.35
N PHE A 76 8.34 -3.65 -1.25
CA PHE A 76 8.11 -2.44 -2.04
C PHE A 76 6.80 -2.52 -2.83
N LEU A 77 6.53 -3.64 -3.51
CA LEU A 77 5.30 -3.85 -4.26
C LEU A 77 4.07 -3.87 -3.34
N ALA A 78 4.16 -4.51 -2.17
CA ALA A 78 3.06 -4.58 -1.21
C ALA A 78 2.71 -3.22 -0.59
N PHE A 79 3.69 -2.34 -0.39
CA PHE A 79 3.50 -1.02 0.21
C PHE A 79 3.39 0.13 -0.80
N TYR A 80 3.50 -0.16 -2.09
CA TYR A 80 3.24 0.83 -3.13
C TYR A 80 1.79 1.35 -3.04
N SER A 81 1.66 2.66 -2.90
CA SER A 81 0.37 3.34 -2.74
C SER A 81 0.18 4.42 -3.79
N VAL A 82 -1.05 4.56 -4.27
CA VAL A 82 -1.47 5.66 -5.13
C VAL A 82 -2.25 6.65 -4.29
N THR A 83 -1.90 7.92 -4.44
CA THR A 83 -2.58 9.05 -3.82
C THR A 83 -3.23 9.92 -4.89
N LYS A 84 -4.49 10.28 -4.68
CA LYS A 84 -5.24 11.27 -5.45
C LYS A 84 -5.56 12.44 -4.53
N ASN A 85 -4.98 13.59 -4.83
CA ASN A 85 -5.24 14.83 -4.13
C ASN A 85 -6.10 15.72 -5.02
N CYS A 86 -7.19 16.27 -4.47
CA CYS A 86 -8.06 17.23 -5.13
C CYS A 86 -7.78 18.61 -4.51
N PRO A 87 -7.04 19.50 -5.19
CA PRO A 87 -6.75 20.83 -4.69
C PRO A 87 -8.04 21.65 -4.47
N ASP A 88 -7.93 22.69 -3.66
CA ASP A 88 -8.99 23.69 -3.58
C ASP A 88 -9.27 24.31 -4.96
N GLY A 89 -10.52 24.64 -5.22
CA GLY A 89 -11.01 25.16 -6.49
C GLY A 89 -11.42 24.07 -7.49
N GLN A 90 -11.08 22.80 -7.26
CA GLN A 90 -11.26 21.72 -8.23
C GLN A 90 -12.19 20.62 -7.71
N HIS A 91 -12.80 19.89 -8.64
CA HIS A 91 -13.41 18.58 -8.39
C HIS A 91 -12.66 17.56 -9.26
N TYR A 92 -12.41 16.37 -8.71
CA TYR A 92 -11.61 15.37 -9.37
C TYR A 92 -12.33 14.03 -9.39
N THR A 93 -12.28 13.35 -10.53
CA THR A 93 -12.92 12.04 -10.71
C THR A 93 -11.86 10.98 -10.95
N THR A 94 -12.01 9.83 -10.30
CA THR A 94 -11.08 8.70 -10.48
C THR A 94 -11.81 7.36 -10.45
N THR A 95 -11.25 6.41 -11.18
CA THR A 95 -11.65 5.00 -11.13
C THR A 95 -10.63 4.23 -10.28
N LEU A 96 -11.13 3.29 -9.48
CA LEU A 96 -10.34 2.39 -8.65
C LEU A 96 -10.03 1.09 -9.41
N PRO A 97 -9.08 0.26 -8.95
CA PRO A 97 -8.65 -0.92 -9.71
C PRO A 97 -9.75 -1.98 -9.95
N ASP A 98 -10.86 -1.96 -9.22
CA ASP A 98 -12.04 -2.84 -9.46
C ASP A 98 -13.12 -2.21 -10.36
N GLY A 99 -12.86 -1.04 -10.95
CA GLY A 99 -13.84 -0.29 -11.72
C GLY A 99 -14.81 0.54 -10.87
N SER A 100 -14.66 0.56 -9.54
CA SER A 100 -15.41 1.48 -8.68
C SER A 100 -15.05 2.93 -9.00
N PHE A 101 -16.04 3.80 -8.87
CA PHE A 101 -15.93 5.20 -9.28
C PHE A 101 -16.00 6.12 -8.07
N VAL A 102 -15.11 7.11 -8.02
CA VAL A 102 -15.04 8.08 -6.92
C VAL A 102 -14.91 9.49 -7.48
N GLU A 103 -15.79 10.38 -7.00
CA GLU A 103 -15.70 11.82 -7.22
C GLU A 103 -15.26 12.48 -5.91
N LEU A 104 -14.22 13.31 -6.00
CA LEU A 104 -13.64 14.04 -4.89
C LEU A 104 -14.06 15.49 -4.98
N ASN A 105 -14.63 16.01 -3.89
CA ASN A 105 -14.89 17.43 -3.73
C ASN A 105 -13.55 18.20 -3.52
N ALA A 106 -13.59 19.52 -3.54
CA ALA A 106 -12.43 20.37 -3.31
C ALA A 106 -11.79 20.12 -1.93
N GLY A 107 -10.46 20.15 -1.88
CA GLY A 107 -9.68 19.93 -0.67
C GLY A 107 -9.83 18.51 -0.10
N SER A 108 -10.02 17.51 -0.98
CA SER A 108 -10.18 16.10 -0.60
C SER A 108 -8.98 15.25 -1.03
N PHE A 109 -8.77 14.16 -0.30
CA PHE A 109 -7.65 13.25 -0.48
C PHE A 109 -8.12 11.80 -0.43
N LEU A 110 -7.60 10.99 -1.34
CA LEU A 110 -7.85 9.55 -1.41
C LEU A 110 -6.52 8.81 -1.60
N LYS A 111 -6.26 7.78 -0.79
CA LYS A 111 -5.08 6.92 -0.91
C LYS A 111 -5.47 5.45 -0.92
N TYR A 112 -4.85 4.66 -1.77
CA TYR A 112 -5.11 3.22 -1.85
C TYR A 112 -3.88 2.43 -2.33
N TYR A 113 -3.91 1.11 -2.18
CA TYR A 113 -2.80 0.21 -2.52
C TYR A 113 -3.18 -0.70 -3.69
N PRO A 114 -2.87 -0.33 -4.95
CA PRO A 114 -3.34 -1.07 -6.14
C PRO A 114 -2.85 -2.52 -6.18
N ASN A 115 -1.60 -2.76 -5.77
CA ASN A 115 -1.01 -4.10 -5.79
C ASN A 115 -1.63 -5.05 -4.74
N ARG A 116 -2.34 -4.51 -3.75
CA ARG A 116 -3.06 -5.28 -2.71
C ARG A 116 -4.56 -5.42 -2.99
N TRP A 117 -5.05 -4.83 -4.08
CA TRP A 117 -6.48 -4.68 -4.33
C TRP A 117 -7.25 -6.01 -4.43
N LEU A 118 -6.60 -7.05 -4.94
CA LEU A 118 -7.17 -8.41 -5.01
C LEU A 118 -7.46 -9.02 -3.64
N PHE A 119 -6.71 -8.61 -2.61
CA PHE A 119 -6.81 -9.13 -1.24
C PHE A 119 -7.62 -8.19 -0.33
N SER A 120 -7.47 -6.88 -0.50
CA SER A 120 -8.19 -5.88 0.28
C SER A 120 -8.55 -4.67 -0.59
N ARG A 121 -9.85 -4.37 -0.68
CA ARG A 121 -10.38 -3.15 -1.29
C ARG A 121 -10.54 -2.08 -0.22
N GLU A 122 -9.42 -1.51 0.18
CA GLU A 122 -9.36 -0.49 1.24
C GLU A 122 -8.83 0.82 0.66
N VAL A 123 -9.48 1.92 1.04
CA VAL A 123 -9.04 3.27 0.72
C VAL A 123 -8.98 4.12 1.99
N PHE A 124 -7.96 4.94 2.12
CA PHE A 124 -7.85 5.99 3.12
C PHE A 124 -8.41 7.29 2.53
N PHE A 125 -9.30 7.96 3.25
CA PHE A 125 -10.04 9.10 2.73
C PHE A 125 -10.15 10.23 3.75
N GLU A 126 -9.89 11.47 3.30
CA GLU A 126 -10.13 12.70 4.05
C GLU A 126 -10.75 13.75 3.10
N GLY A 127 -11.62 14.62 3.60
CA GLY A 127 -12.40 15.56 2.79
C GLY A 127 -13.81 15.06 2.51
N GLU A 128 -14.39 15.44 1.38
CA GLU A 128 -15.72 15.00 0.94
C GLU A 128 -15.68 14.35 -0.44
N GLY A 129 -16.43 13.26 -0.60
CA GLY A 129 -16.41 12.47 -1.82
C GLY A 129 -17.61 11.56 -1.96
N PHE A 130 -18.01 11.39 -3.22
CA PHE A 130 -19.06 10.48 -3.63
C PHE A 130 -18.43 9.19 -4.16
N PHE A 131 -18.92 8.06 -3.67
CA PHE A 131 -18.43 6.72 -3.98
C PHE A 131 -19.54 5.93 -4.65
N LYS A 132 -19.25 5.35 -5.81
CA LYS A 132 -20.09 4.36 -6.50
C LYS A 132 -19.30 3.07 -6.64
N ILE A 133 -19.54 2.16 -5.70
CA ILE A 133 -18.74 0.94 -5.55
C ILE A 133 -19.35 -0.23 -6.32
N VAL A 134 -18.52 -0.92 -7.08
CA VAL A 134 -18.91 -2.13 -7.81
C VAL A 134 -19.28 -3.24 -6.82
N LYS A 135 -20.40 -3.92 -7.08
CA LYS A 135 -20.87 -5.06 -6.30
C LYS A 135 -19.82 -6.16 -6.25
N GLY A 136 -19.57 -6.72 -5.06
CA GLY A 136 -18.62 -7.80 -4.89
C GLY A 136 -18.25 -8.02 -3.43
N LYS A 137 -16.94 -8.16 -3.17
CA LYS A 137 -16.39 -8.42 -1.83
C LYS A 137 -16.54 -7.21 -0.91
N LYS A 138 -15.96 -7.28 0.29
CA LYS A 138 -15.88 -6.12 1.19
C LYS A 138 -15.12 -4.95 0.54
N PHE A 139 -15.62 -3.74 0.71
CA PHE A 139 -14.92 -2.48 0.41
C PHE A 139 -14.94 -1.60 1.66
N GLU A 140 -13.80 -1.02 2.02
CA GLU A 140 -13.62 -0.21 3.22
C GLU A 140 -13.09 1.17 2.87
N VAL A 141 -13.78 2.21 3.35
CA VAL A 141 -13.28 3.58 3.42
C VAL A 141 -12.86 3.85 4.84
N VAL A 142 -11.60 4.15 5.05
CA VAL A 142 -10.99 4.40 6.36
C VAL A 142 -10.65 5.88 6.47
N SER A 143 -11.10 6.49 7.57
CA SER A 143 -10.77 7.85 7.94
C SER A 143 -10.33 7.89 9.41
N LYS A 144 -9.86 9.04 9.89
CA LYS A 144 -9.40 9.19 11.28
C LYS A 144 -10.50 8.90 12.32
N SER A 145 -11.73 9.35 12.06
CA SER A 145 -12.83 9.29 13.04
C SER A 145 -13.69 8.03 12.96
N ALA A 146 -13.77 7.42 11.77
CA ALA A 146 -14.65 6.30 11.51
C ALA A 146 -14.24 5.53 10.25
N LYS A 147 -14.89 4.38 10.06
CA LYS A 147 -14.74 3.49 8.92
C LYS A 147 -16.10 3.17 8.33
N THR A 148 -16.19 3.24 7.01
CA THR A 148 -17.38 2.84 6.25
C THR A 148 -17.11 1.55 5.49
N VAL A 149 -18.01 0.58 5.61
CA VAL A 149 -17.92 -0.75 4.98
C VAL A 149 -19.12 -1.00 4.09
N VAL A 150 -18.88 -1.41 2.85
CA VAL A 150 -19.92 -1.69 1.85
C VAL A 150 -19.59 -2.94 1.02
N LEU A 151 -20.60 -3.46 0.31
CA LEU A 151 -20.43 -4.57 -0.64
C LEU A 151 -20.72 -4.17 -2.11
N GLY A 152 -21.34 -3.01 -2.34
CA GLY A 152 -21.77 -2.58 -3.67
C GLY A 152 -22.91 -1.56 -3.56
N THR A 153 -22.53 -0.32 -3.35
CA THR A 153 -23.38 0.74 -2.80
C THR A 153 -22.92 2.06 -3.40
N SER A 154 -23.84 3.01 -3.61
CA SER A 154 -23.50 4.41 -3.81
C SER A 154 -23.77 5.23 -2.56
N PHE A 155 -22.81 6.05 -2.14
CA PHE A 155 -22.88 6.82 -0.90
C PHE A 155 -21.96 8.05 -0.97
N ASN A 156 -22.24 9.06 -0.14
CA ASN A 156 -21.36 10.21 0.07
C ASN A 156 -20.69 10.08 1.44
N ILE A 157 -19.42 10.45 1.55
CA ILE A 157 -18.72 10.62 2.84
C ILE A 157 -18.25 12.06 2.94
N TYR A 158 -18.51 12.68 4.09
CA TYR A 158 -17.86 13.90 4.55
C TYR A 158 -16.97 13.54 5.74
N SER A 159 -15.66 13.76 5.64
CA SER A 159 -14.65 13.41 6.64
C SER A 159 -13.62 14.54 6.76
N ARG A 160 -14.03 15.67 7.31
CA ARG A 160 -13.18 16.84 7.57
C ARG A 160 -13.77 17.71 8.66
N ASP A 161 -13.02 18.70 9.12
CA ASP A 161 -13.48 19.69 10.11
C ASP A 161 -13.99 19.04 11.42
N GLY A 162 -13.37 17.92 11.82
CA GLY A 162 -13.75 17.15 13.01
C GLY A 162 -15.06 16.38 12.90
N ARG A 163 -15.72 16.38 11.73
CA ARG A 163 -16.97 15.67 11.47
C ARG A 163 -16.74 14.51 10.51
N TYR A 164 -17.39 13.39 10.79
CA TYR A 164 -17.52 12.29 9.85
C TYR A 164 -18.98 11.98 9.63
N SER A 165 -19.48 12.12 8.41
CA SER A 165 -20.85 11.81 8.07
C SER A 165 -20.97 11.01 6.78
N VAL A 166 -22.00 10.18 6.72
CA VAL A 166 -22.20 9.22 5.62
C VAL A 166 -23.66 9.25 5.20
N THR A 167 -23.91 9.44 3.91
CA THR A 167 -25.25 9.39 3.33
C THR A 167 -25.34 8.22 2.37
N CYS A 168 -26.27 7.29 2.62
CA CYS A 168 -26.50 6.14 1.76
C CYS A 168 -27.49 6.48 0.63
N LEU A 169 -27.07 6.33 -0.62
CA LEU A 169 -27.92 6.56 -1.80
C LEU A 169 -28.54 5.26 -2.33
N THR A 170 -27.75 4.17 -2.43
CA THR A 170 -28.24 2.86 -2.89
C THR A 170 -27.57 1.75 -2.11
N GLY A 171 -28.18 0.56 -2.03
CA GLY A 171 -27.58 -0.58 -1.34
C GLY A 171 -27.62 -0.42 0.19
N LYS A 172 -26.54 -0.83 0.87
CA LYS A 172 -26.41 -0.73 2.34
C LYS A 172 -25.02 -0.23 2.71
N VAL A 173 -24.96 0.57 3.76
CA VAL A 173 -23.69 1.11 4.28
C VAL A 173 -23.56 0.77 5.75
N LYS A 174 -22.48 0.09 6.15
CA LYS A 174 -22.15 -0.07 7.56
C LYS A 174 -21.16 1.03 7.96
N VAL A 175 -21.49 1.79 8.99
CA VAL A 175 -20.59 2.79 9.60
C VAL A 175 -20.10 2.23 10.93
N VAL A 176 -18.80 2.32 11.17
CA VAL A 176 -18.10 1.89 12.39
C VAL A 176 -17.31 3.08 12.90
N SER A 177 -17.69 3.64 14.05
CA SER A 177 -16.96 4.75 14.66
C SER A 177 -15.69 4.27 15.37
N ALA A 178 -14.83 5.22 15.77
CA ALA A 178 -13.59 4.92 16.50
C ALA A 178 -13.81 4.18 17.84
N ASN A 179 -14.96 4.34 18.49
CA ASN A 179 -15.29 3.64 19.74
C ASN A 179 -15.96 2.27 19.52
N ASN A 180 -15.93 1.74 18.29
CA ASN A 180 -16.57 0.50 17.86
C ASN A 180 -18.11 0.51 17.87
N SER A 181 -18.76 1.66 18.05
CA SER A 181 -20.20 1.76 17.76
C SER A 181 -20.43 1.51 16.28
N THR A 182 -21.49 0.76 15.95
CA THR A 182 -21.80 0.41 14.57
C THR A 182 -23.24 0.67 14.23
N VAL A 183 -23.49 1.18 13.03
CA VAL A 183 -24.83 1.29 12.46
C VAL A 183 -24.84 0.85 11.01
N GLN A 184 -26.00 0.43 10.52
CA GLN A 184 -26.21 0.09 9.12
C GLN A 184 -27.29 1.01 8.54
N LEU A 185 -26.91 1.77 7.51
CA LEU A 185 -27.79 2.66 6.78
C LEU A 185 -28.39 1.95 5.58
N SER A 186 -29.70 2.12 5.41
CA SER A 186 -30.44 1.82 4.19
C SER A 186 -30.44 3.05 3.26
N PRO A 187 -30.90 2.94 2.00
CA PRO A 187 -31.02 4.10 1.13
C PRO A 187 -31.84 5.20 1.80
N ARG A 188 -31.42 6.46 1.65
CA ARG A 188 -31.98 7.63 2.37
C ARG A 188 -31.65 7.68 3.87
N GLY A 189 -30.78 6.79 4.36
CA GLY A 189 -30.19 6.89 5.69
C GLY A 189 -28.97 7.80 5.70
N HIS A 190 -28.85 8.61 6.75
CA HIS A 190 -27.70 9.45 7.04
C HIS A 190 -27.17 9.17 8.44
N ALA A 191 -25.86 9.11 8.61
CA ALA A 191 -25.22 9.01 9.92
C ALA A 191 -24.21 10.14 10.10
N ASP A 192 -24.27 10.81 11.24
CA ASP A 192 -23.24 11.71 11.74
C ASP A 192 -22.49 11.02 12.88
N VAL A 193 -21.16 11.08 12.83
CA VAL A 193 -20.26 10.59 13.88
C VAL A 193 -19.54 11.79 14.49
N ASN A 194 -19.77 12.01 15.78
CA ASN A 194 -19.14 13.10 16.51
C ASN A 194 -17.71 12.73 16.97
N ALA A 195 -17.01 13.69 17.59
CA ALA A 195 -15.63 13.50 18.06
C ALA A 195 -15.49 12.39 19.13
N ASN A 196 -16.57 12.08 19.87
CA ASN A 196 -16.59 11.02 20.89
C ASN A 196 -16.88 9.63 20.30
N GLY A 197 -17.13 9.56 18.99
CA GLY A 197 -17.50 8.34 18.28
C GLY A 197 -18.96 7.92 18.46
N GLU A 198 -19.80 8.80 19.01
CA GLU A 198 -21.25 8.56 19.04
C GLU A 198 -21.83 8.75 17.65
N ILE A 199 -22.81 7.91 17.31
CA ILE A 199 -23.44 7.91 15.99
C ILE A 199 -24.88 8.40 16.13
N THR A 200 -25.22 9.48 15.46
CA THR A 200 -26.60 9.93 15.28
C THR A 200 -27.08 9.52 13.91
N VAL A 201 -28.26 8.90 13.82
CA VAL A 201 -28.85 8.45 12.56
C VAL A 201 -30.09 9.27 12.24
N VAL A 202 -30.18 9.70 10.99
CA VAL A 202 -31.36 10.35 10.42
C VAL A 202 -31.88 9.48 9.29
N GLU A 203 -33.08 8.94 9.48
CA GLU A 203 -33.82 8.24 8.44
C GLU A 203 -34.56 9.23 7.52
N ASN A 204 -34.88 8.80 6.30
CA ASN A 204 -35.55 9.61 5.28
C ASN A 204 -34.82 10.90 4.88
N TYR A 205 -33.51 10.95 5.06
CA TYR A 205 -32.65 12.04 4.60
C TYR A 205 -32.81 12.25 3.08
N GLN A 206 -32.67 13.50 2.62
CA GLN A 206 -32.68 13.85 1.19
C GLN A 206 -31.27 13.67 0.62
N PRO A 207 -30.95 12.54 -0.06
CA PRO A 207 -29.56 12.24 -0.39
C PRO A 207 -28.97 13.22 -1.39
N ASP A 208 -29.80 13.81 -2.24
CA ASP A 208 -29.42 14.83 -3.21
C ASP A 208 -28.78 16.07 -2.56
N ARG A 209 -29.11 16.37 -1.30
CA ARG A 209 -28.43 17.43 -0.54
C ARG A 209 -26.97 17.09 -0.29
N ALA A 210 -26.67 15.85 0.11
CA ALA A 210 -25.31 15.40 0.42
C ALA A 210 -24.42 15.28 -0.82
N ILE A 211 -25.00 15.22 -2.02
CA ILE A 211 -24.26 15.15 -3.28
C ILE A 211 -24.44 16.39 -4.16
N SER A 212 -25.06 17.45 -3.62
CA SER A 212 -25.40 18.68 -4.35
C SER A 212 -24.16 19.40 -4.90
N TRP A 213 -23.03 19.30 -4.19
CA TRP A 213 -21.73 19.86 -4.59
C TRP A 213 -21.26 19.34 -5.97
N ARG A 214 -21.67 18.13 -6.37
CA ARG A 214 -21.36 17.55 -7.69
C ARG A 214 -21.99 18.35 -8.84
N ASN A 215 -23.08 19.05 -8.55
CA ASN A 215 -23.77 19.95 -9.48
C ASN A 215 -23.44 21.43 -9.16
N SER A 216 -22.30 21.68 -8.51
CA SER A 216 -21.86 23.01 -8.08
C SER A 216 -22.85 23.74 -7.16
N GLN A 217 -23.80 23.02 -6.54
CA GLN A 217 -24.76 23.59 -5.60
C GLN A 217 -24.28 23.38 -4.17
N PHE A 218 -24.33 24.43 -3.36
CA PHE A 218 -23.97 24.38 -1.95
C PHE A 218 -25.17 24.84 -1.14
N ILE A 219 -25.62 24.00 -0.21
CA ILE A 219 -26.84 24.20 0.57
C ILE A 219 -26.47 24.15 2.04
N PHE A 220 -26.75 25.23 2.76
CA PHE A 220 -26.51 25.36 4.20
C PHE A 220 -27.83 25.52 4.94
N THR A 221 -27.99 24.84 6.06
CA THR A 221 -29.18 24.91 6.90
C THR A 221 -28.75 25.07 8.35
N GLY A 222 -28.76 26.30 8.85
CA GLY A 222 -28.31 26.64 10.20
C GLY A 222 -26.84 26.29 10.44
N ALA A 223 -25.99 26.32 9.40
CA ALA A 223 -24.59 25.91 9.51
C ALA A 223 -23.75 27.03 10.15
N PRO A 224 -22.75 26.71 10.99
CA PRO A 224 -21.83 27.72 11.53
C PRO A 224 -21.15 28.51 10.42
N LEU A 225 -21.03 29.83 10.59
CA LEU A 225 -20.41 30.70 9.60
C LEU A 225 -18.99 30.24 9.25
N SER A 226 -18.24 29.72 10.22
CA SER A 226 -16.89 29.15 10.02
C SER A 226 -16.88 27.99 9.01
N GLU A 227 -17.89 27.11 9.02
CA GLU A 227 -18.02 26.02 8.05
C GLU A 227 -18.34 26.57 6.67
N VAL A 228 -19.26 27.54 6.59
CA VAL A 228 -19.71 28.14 5.33
C VAL A 228 -18.56 28.84 4.62
N VAL A 229 -17.79 29.67 5.33
CA VAL A 229 -16.65 30.39 4.75
C VAL A 229 -15.49 29.47 4.39
N SER A 230 -15.29 28.40 5.16
CA SER A 230 -14.28 27.37 4.84
C SER A 230 -14.67 26.62 3.56
N GLU A 231 -15.95 26.29 3.40
CA GLU A 231 -16.44 25.65 2.19
C GLU A 231 -16.34 26.59 0.98
N ILE A 232 -16.72 27.86 1.10
CA ILE A 232 -16.49 28.86 0.04
C ILE A 232 -15.01 28.93 -0.32
N GLY A 233 -14.12 29.01 0.67
CA GLY A 233 -12.67 29.07 0.44
C GLY A 233 -12.17 27.88 -0.37
N ARG A 234 -12.58 26.67 0.02
CA ARG A 234 -12.28 25.42 -0.72
C ARG A 234 -12.83 25.43 -2.13
N GLN A 235 -14.08 25.84 -2.33
CA GLN A 235 -14.72 25.76 -3.64
C GLN A 235 -14.17 26.77 -4.65
N TYR A 236 -13.77 27.94 -4.19
CA TYR A 236 -13.21 29.00 -5.03
C TYR A 236 -11.67 29.00 -5.06
N GLY A 237 -11.00 28.21 -4.23
CA GLY A 237 -9.54 28.20 -4.16
C GLY A 237 -8.97 29.50 -3.59
N VAL A 238 -9.67 30.08 -2.60
CA VAL A 238 -9.32 31.35 -1.95
C VAL A 238 -9.20 31.19 -0.44
N SER A 239 -8.38 32.02 0.19
CA SER A 239 -8.25 32.10 1.64
C SER A 239 -9.25 33.11 2.21
N ILE A 240 -10.11 32.66 3.12
CA ILE A 240 -11.07 33.53 3.81
C ILE A 240 -10.80 33.42 5.31
N ARG A 241 -10.43 34.55 5.92
CA ARG A 241 -10.12 34.62 7.35
C ARG A 241 -11.21 35.37 8.10
N LEU A 242 -11.67 34.81 9.21
CA LEU A 242 -12.55 35.51 10.16
C LEU A 242 -11.69 36.36 11.10
N LYS A 243 -11.88 37.69 11.14
CA LYS A 243 -11.09 38.57 12.01
C LYS A 243 -11.31 38.32 13.51
N LYS A 244 -12.47 37.76 13.87
CA LYS A 244 -12.84 37.33 15.21
C LYS A 244 -13.67 36.05 15.13
N ASN A 245 -13.93 35.42 16.26
CA ASN A 245 -14.91 34.33 16.31
C ASN A 245 -16.33 34.89 16.19
N PHE A 246 -17.06 34.48 15.16
CA PHE A 246 -18.46 34.84 14.96
C PHE A 246 -19.31 33.63 15.33
N ASN A 247 -20.13 33.75 16.39
CA ASN A 247 -21.11 32.73 16.74
C ASN A 247 -22.40 32.95 15.95
N LEU A 248 -22.31 32.86 14.63
CA LEU A 248 -23.41 33.11 13.69
C LEU A 248 -23.65 31.86 12.86
N ASN A 249 -24.92 31.60 12.57
CA ASN A 249 -25.33 30.51 11.69
C ASN A 249 -25.90 31.08 10.38
N TYR A 250 -25.67 30.37 9.28
CA TYR A 250 -26.14 30.74 7.96
C TYR A 250 -27.08 29.67 7.40
N THR A 251 -28.17 30.14 6.80
CA THR A 251 -29.09 29.33 6.01
C THR A 251 -29.22 29.98 4.65
N GLY A 252 -28.95 29.20 3.60
CA GLY A 252 -28.98 29.69 2.24
C GLY A 252 -28.30 28.71 1.31
N ASN A 253 -28.30 29.05 0.03
CA ASN A 253 -27.65 28.26 -1.00
C ASN A 253 -26.96 29.16 -2.02
N PHE A 254 -25.93 28.64 -2.66
CA PHE A 254 -25.29 29.30 -3.78
C PHE A 254 -24.79 28.27 -4.79
N ASN A 255 -24.57 28.74 -6.02
CA ASN A 255 -23.93 27.99 -7.09
C ASN A 255 -22.48 28.48 -7.27
N LYS A 256 -21.52 27.56 -7.43
CA LYS A 256 -20.10 27.87 -7.70
C LYS A 256 -19.87 28.78 -8.92
N GLU A 257 -20.79 28.78 -9.88
CA GLU A 257 -20.73 29.65 -11.06
C GLU A 257 -20.87 31.14 -10.71
N THR A 258 -21.41 31.44 -9.53
CA THR A 258 -21.50 32.81 -9.02
C THR A 258 -20.11 33.29 -8.61
N ASN A 259 -19.74 34.53 -8.94
CA ASN A 259 -18.45 35.06 -8.48
C ASN A 259 -18.34 35.05 -6.94
N VAL A 260 -17.14 34.72 -6.43
CA VAL A 260 -16.89 34.58 -4.98
C VAL A 260 -17.29 35.82 -4.18
N GLU A 261 -17.09 37.03 -4.69
CA GLU A 261 -17.44 38.27 -4.01
C GLU A 261 -18.96 38.42 -3.88
N LYS A 262 -19.73 38.00 -4.89
CA LYS A 262 -21.19 37.96 -4.82
C LYS A 262 -21.68 36.91 -3.81
N VAL A 263 -21.02 35.75 -3.74
CA VAL A 263 -21.35 34.73 -2.73
C VAL A 263 -21.04 35.24 -1.32
N LEU A 264 -19.89 35.88 -1.13
CA LEU A 264 -19.55 36.51 0.15
C LEU A 264 -20.56 37.58 0.54
N ASP A 265 -21.05 38.37 -0.42
CA ASP A 265 -22.15 39.33 -0.20
C ASP A 265 -23.45 38.65 0.28
N LEU A 266 -23.83 37.53 -0.34
CA LEU A 266 -25.02 36.74 0.04
C LEU A 266 -24.92 36.15 1.45
N VAL A 267 -23.70 35.89 1.93
CA VAL A 267 -23.45 35.40 3.29
C VAL A 267 -23.35 36.57 4.29
N CYS A 268 -22.60 37.61 3.95
CA CYS A 268 -22.24 38.66 4.88
C CYS A 268 -23.38 39.66 5.15
N LYS A 269 -24.11 40.09 4.11
CA LYS A 269 -25.16 41.11 4.25
C LYS A 269 -26.29 40.71 5.21
N PRO A 270 -26.88 39.50 5.12
CA PRO A 270 -27.94 39.08 6.06
C PRO A 270 -27.45 38.97 7.51
N LEU A 271 -26.15 38.77 7.70
CA LEU A 271 -25.51 38.61 9.01
C LEU A 271 -24.99 39.93 9.60
N ALA A 272 -25.23 41.06 8.92
CA ALA A 272 -24.72 42.39 9.31
C ALA A 272 -23.19 42.40 9.55
N ILE A 273 -22.46 41.67 8.69
CA ILE A 273 -21.00 41.67 8.62
C ILE A 273 -20.55 42.07 7.21
N SER A 274 -19.26 42.35 7.05
CA SER A 274 -18.65 42.73 5.77
C SER A 274 -17.39 41.93 5.51
N PHE A 275 -16.91 41.95 4.27
CA PHE A 275 -15.59 41.40 3.93
C PHE A 275 -14.72 42.46 3.26
N VAL A 276 -13.40 42.31 3.41
CA VAL A 276 -12.39 43.13 2.74
C VAL A 276 -11.51 42.21 1.92
N LYS A 277 -11.40 42.51 0.62
CA LYS A 277 -10.43 41.85 -0.27
C LYS A 277 -9.02 42.36 0.04
N LYS A 278 -8.10 41.46 0.38
CA LYS A 278 -6.68 41.77 0.62
C LYS A 278 -5.82 41.50 -0.61
N SER A 279 -6.17 40.47 -1.38
CA SER A 279 -5.58 40.14 -2.68
C SER A 279 -6.59 39.36 -3.53
N ASP A 280 -6.20 38.95 -4.74
CA ASP A 280 -7.08 38.16 -5.61
C ASP A 280 -7.53 36.82 -5.02
N LYS A 281 -6.75 36.27 -4.07
CA LYS A 281 -7.05 34.99 -3.41
C LYS A 281 -7.23 35.12 -1.91
N GLU A 282 -7.38 36.32 -1.37
CA GLU A 282 -7.45 36.53 0.06
C GLU A 282 -8.52 37.55 0.48
N TYR A 283 -9.38 37.11 1.41
CA TYR A 283 -10.48 37.87 1.96
C TYR A 283 -10.46 37.82 3.50
N ILE A 284 -10.88 38.91 4.14
CA ILE A 284 -11.05 38.97 5.60
C ILE A 284 -12.47 39.42 5.93
N ILE A 285 -13.18 38.62 6.72
CA ILE A 285 -14.53 38.95 7.22
C ILE A 285 -14.41 39.74 8.53
N ILE A 286 -15.14 40.85 8.60
CA ILE A 286 -15.12 41.84 9.68
C ILE A 286 -16.56 42.17 10.15
N GLN A 287 -16.70 42.55 11.41
CA GLN A 287 -17.97 43.09 11.92
C GLN A 287 -18.23 44.47 11.27
N ASN A 288 -19.48 44.76 10.93
CA ASN A 288 -19.87 46.13 10.59
C ASN A 288 -19.72 47.02 11.82
N ASN A 289 -19.05 48.16 11.67
CA ASN A 289 -19.03 49.20 12.70
C ASN A 289 -20.39 49.88 12.80
#